data_AF-A0A529HY85-F1
#
_entry.id   AF-A0A529HY85-F1
#
_cell.length_a   1.000
_cell.length_b   1.000
_cell.length_c   1.000
_cell.angle_alpha   90.00
_cell.angle_beta   90.00
_cell.angle_gamma   90.00
#
_symmetry.space_group_name_H-M   'P 1'
#
loop_
_entity.id
_entity.type
_entity.pdbx_description
1 polymer ?
#
loop_
_entity_poly.entity_id
_entity_poly.type
_entity_poly.pdbx_seq_one_letter_code
_entity_poly.pdbx_strand_id
1 'polypeptide(L)' 'STLSMDECMKMEFRILNRMLAGHDFYEGIRAAIIDKGSKPEWRPASLDAVSAADVDAYFAPLGAGELEL' A
#
# COMPACT_ATOMS: atom_id res chain seq x y z
N SER A 1 -15.63 16.05 -6.27
CA SER A 1 -16.55 15.33 -5.39
C SER A 1 -15.73 14.61 -4.36
N THR A 2 -16.07 14.67 -3.08
CA THR A 2 -15.41 13.89 -2.02
C THR A 2 -16.04 12.51 -1.93
N LEU A 3 -15.26 11.48 -1.59
CA LEU A 3 -15.76 10.11 -1.37
C LEU A 3 -16.67 10.07 -0.14
N SER A 4 -17.69 9.20 -0.17
CA SER A 4 -18.39 8.76 1.03
C SER A 4 -17.49 7.91 1.94
N MET A 5 -17.94 7.65 3.16
CA MET A 5 -17.22 6.80 4.11
C MET A 5 -16.99 5.40 3.54
N ASP A 6 -18.03 4.78 2.97
CA ASP A 6 -17.96 3.43 2.42
C ASP A 6 -17.01 3.35 1.22
N GLU A 7 -17.02 4.38 0.37
CA GLU A 7 -16.09 4.49 -0.76
C GLU A 7 -14.63 4.66 -0.29
N CYS A 8 -14.39 5.48 0.75
CA CYS A 8 -13.07 5.58 1.39
C CYS A 8 -12.61 4.23 1.94
N MET A 9 -13.47 3.52 2.67
CA MET A 9 -13.12 2.24 3.27
C MET A 9 -12.81 1.17 2.22
N LYS A 10 -13.57 1.11 1.12
CA LYS A 10 -13.27 0.22 -0.01
C LYS A 10 -11.92 0.56 -0.66
N MET A 11 -11.63 1.84 -0.86
CA MET A 11 -10.35 2.29 -1.40
C MET A 11 -9.17 1.92 -0.48
N GLU A 12 -9.28 2.22 0.82
CA GLU A 12 -8.25 1.90 1.81
C GLU A 12 -8.01 0.38 1.90
N PHE A 13 -9.08 -0.42 1.85
CA PHE A 13 -8.98 -1.88 1.87
C PHE A 13 -8.16 -2.42 0.69
N ARG A 14 -8.35 -1.88 -0.52
CA ARG A 14 -7.56 -2.23 -1.71
C ARG A 14 -6.07 -1.94 -1.53
N ILE A 15 -5.76 -0.77 -0.96
CA ILE A 15 -4.37 -0.34 -0.71
C ILE A 15 -3.72 -1.28 0.31
N LEU A 16 -4.39 -1.53 1.44
CA LEU A 16 -3.87 -2.39 2.50
C LEU A 16 -3.63 -3.81 2.02
N ASN A 17 -4.52 -4.38 1.22
CA ASN A 17 -4.37 -5.75 0.71
C ASN A 17 -3.08 -5.89 -0.13
N ARG A 18 -2.77 -4.88 -0.94
CA ARG A 18 -1.54 -4.86 -1.77
C ARG A 18 -0.29 -4.51 -0.98
N MET A 19 -0.38 -3.63 0.02
CA MET A 19 0.73 -3.37 0.94
C MET A 19 1.18 -4.65 1.64
N LEU A 20 0.23 -5.49 2.08
CA LEU A 20 0.49 -6.77 2.73
C LEU A 20 1.07 -7.83 1.78
N ALA A 21 0.80 -7.74 0.48
CA ALA A 21 1.46 -8.59 -0.52
C ALA A 21 2.85 -8.07 -0.94
N GLY A 22 3.14 -6.80 -0.62
CA GLY A 22 4.38 -6.10 -0.99
C GLY A 22 5.51 -6.27 0.02
N HIS A 23 6.68 -5.76 -0.37
CA HIS A 23 7.90 -5.79 0.45
C HIS A 23 7.90 -4.71 1.54
N ASP A 24 7.59 -3.48 1.16
CA ASP A 24 7.94 -2.28 1.94
C ASP A 24 7.13 -2.15 3.25
N PHE A 25 5.95 -2.75 3.35
CA PHE A 25 5.23 -2.77 4.62
C PHE A 25 6.04 -3.47 5.73
N TYR A 26 6.58 -4.66 5.42
CA TYR A 26 7.38 -5.43 6.37
C TYR A 26 8.74 -4.80 6.61
N GLU A 27 9.38 -4.26 5.57
CA GLU A 27 10.66 -3.58 5.68
C GLU A 27 10.57 -2.33 6.55
N GLY A 28 9.47 -1.58 6.45
CA GLY A 28 9.20 -0.44 7.31
C GLY A 28 9.05 -0.86 8.78
N ILE A 29 8.33 -1.97 9.05
CA ILE A 29 8.20 -2.54 10.40
C ILE A 29 9.57 -2.98 10.93
N ARG A 30 10.37 -3.67 10.10
CA ARG A 30 11.72 -4.09 10.46
C ARG A 30 12.56 -2.89 10.88
N ALA A 31 12.65 -1.87 10.04
CA ALA A 31 13.50 -0.71 10.30
C ALA A 31 13.02 0.16 11.48
N ALA A 32 11.71 0.36 11.62
CA ALA A 32 11.15 1.25 12.63
C ALA A 32 11.00 0.61 14.02
N ILE A 33 10.64 -0.68 14.07
CA ILE A 33 10.18 -1.33 15.32
C ILE A 33 11.14 -2.42 15.79
N ILE A 34 11.63 -3.27 14.87
CA ILE A 34 12.49 -4.42 15.20
C ILE A 34 13.94 -3.95 15.35
N ASP A 35 14.53 -3.48 14.25
CA ASP A 35 15.92 -3.03 14.13
C ASP A 35 15.98 -1.51 14.30
N LYS A 36 15.40 -1.03 15.40
CA LYS A 36 15.15 0.39 15.69
C LYS A 36 16.32 1.28 15.28
N GLY A 37 16.04 2.20 14.35
CA GLY A 37 17.02 3.19 13.88
C GLY A 37 17.89 2.72 12.71
N SER A 38 17.70 1.49 12.21
CA SER A 38 18.24 1.09 10.92
C SER A 38 17.53 1.84 9.78
N LYS A 39 18.21 1.96 8.65
CA LYS A 39 17.62 2.58 7.44
C LYS A 39 16.76 1.55 6.72
N PRO A 40 15.54 1.90 6.30
CA PRO A 40 14.72 1.02 5.48
C PRO A 40 15.29 0.92 4.06
N GLU A 41 15.25 -0.28 3.51
CA GLU A 41 15.66 -0.63 2.14
C GLU A 41 14.44 -0.69 1.22
N TRP A 42 13.87 0.47 0.89
CA TRP A 42 12.67 0.58 0.06
C TRP A 42 12.86 0.02 -1.36
N ARG A 43 11.77 -0.50 -1.93
CA ARG A 43 11.74 -1.06 -3.29
C ARG A 43 10.52 -0.56 -4.07
N PRO A 44 10.71 0.28 -5.10
CA PRO A 44 11.99 0.81 -5.58
C PRO A 44 12.63 1.83 -4.61
N ALA A 45 13.95 2.01 -4.70
CA ALA A 45 14.72 2.81 -3.75
C ALA A 45 14.58 4.34 -3.92
N SER A 46 13.91 4.80 -4.98
CA SER A 46 13.73 6.22 -5.29
C SER A 46 12.39 6.47 -5.96
N LEU A 47 11.86 7.70 -5.81
CA LEU A 47 10.53 8.06 -6.31
C LEU A 47 10.44 8.10 -7.83
N ASP A 48 11.53 8.46 -8.52
CA ASP A 48 11.62 8.47 -9.98
C ASP A 48 11.53 7.08 -10.61
N ALA A 49 11.77 6.03 -9.81
CA ALA A 49 11.61 4.64 -10.23
C ALA A 49 10.20 4.08 -9.95
N VAL A 50 9.30 4.86 -9.34
CA VAL A 50 7.88 4.50 -9.17
C VAL A 50 7.10 4.99 -10.38
N SER A 51 6.54 4.07 -11.15
CA SER A 51 5.70 4.44 -12.29
C SER A 51 4.26 4.78 -11.84
N ALA A 52 3.53 5.53 -12.67
CA ALA A 52 2.11 5.75 -12.43
C ALA A 52 1.32 4.44 -12.36
N ALA A 53 1.71 3.43 -13.16
CA ALA A 53 1.07 2.12 -13.14
C ALA A 53 1.28 1.38 -11.81
N ASP A 54 2.44 1.55 -11.17
CA ASP A 54 2.70 0.97 -9.84
C ASP A 54 1.74 1.56 -8.80
N VAL A 55 1.46 2.87 -8.89
CA VAL A 55 0.51 3.57 -8.02
C VAL A 55 -0.92 3.16 -8.32
N ASP A 56 -1.33 3.20 -9.59
CA ASP A 56 -2.69 2.86 -10.02
C ASP A 56 -3.08 1.42 -9.63
N ALA A 57 -2.11 0.51 -9.63
CA ALA A 57 -2.31 -0.86 -9.18
C ALA A 57 -2.85 -0.93 -7.75
N TYR A 58 -2.45 -0.04 -6.83
CA TYR A 58 -2.94 -0.04 -5.44
C TYR A 58 -4.45 0.24 -5.33
N PHE A 59 -5.00 1.01 -6.27
CA PHE A 59 -6.41 1.43 -6.28
C PHE A 59 -7.32 0.53 -7.10
N ALA A 60 -6.75 -0.37 -7.91
CA ALA A 60 -7.52 -1.25 -8.77
C ALA A 60 -8.49 -2.15 -7.96
N PRO A 61 -9.69 -2.45 -8.48
CA PRO A 61 -10.64 -3.36 -7.82
C PRO A 61 -10.02 -4.72 -7.46
N LEU A 62 -10.48 -5.34 -6.38
CA LEU A 62 -10.06 -6.68 -5.97
C LEU A 62 -10.94 -7.80 -6.54
N GLY A 63 -11.94 -7.45 -7.36
CA GLY A 63 -12.88 -8.39 -7.94
C GLY A 63 -13.71 -9.07 -6.85
N ALA A 64 -13.69 -10.41 -6.77
CA ALA A 64 -14.42 -11.16 -5.76
C ALA A 64 -13.91 -10.94 -4.33
N GLY A 65 -12.72 -10.34 -4.16
CA GLY A 65 -12.15 -10.00 -2.85
C GLY A 65 -12.42 -8.56 -2.41
N GLU A 66 -13.34 -7.84 -3.07
CA GLU A 66 -13.70 -6.48 -2.70
C GLU A 66 -14.38 -6.41 -1.33
N LEU A 67 -14.20 -5.30 -0.61
CA LEU A 67 -14.87 -5.07 0.65
C LEU A 67 -16.36 -4.77 0.43
N GLU A 68 -17.22 -5.55 1.08
CA GLU A 68 -18.66 -5.33 1.15
C GLU A 68 -19.02 -4.70 2.51
N LEU A 69 -19.76 -3.59 2.51
CA LEU A 69 -20.14 -2.79 3.68
C LEU A 69 -21.66 -2.57 3.70
#